data_AF-A0A8C5ML03-F1
#
_entry.id   AF-A0A8C5ML03-F1
#
_cell.length_a   1.000
_cell.length_b   1.000
_cell.length_c   1.000
_cell.angle_alpha   90.00
_cell.angle_beta   90.00
_cell.angle_gamma   90.00
#
_symmetry.space_group_name_H-M   'P 1'
#
loop_
_entity.id
_entity.type
_entity.pdbx_description
1 polymer ?
#
loop_
_entity_poly.entity_id
_entity_poly.type
_entity_poly.pdbx_seq_one_letter_code
_entity_poly.pdbx_strand_id
1 'polypeptide(L)'
;MRLYWFKLLGVLTALVLAVVFYGQYYVWLVARNRSSTAKLRNIILMKEDEPLACPSSLQLRAKEDSLYKTLFNFDIPLLMWDSHMTESNWRVLSKRPVPYGWKDLPREDVSSTLKLLNDSANQMMFEFKPPQSCVRCAVVGNGGILNGSRKGKEIDEHDYVFRQNGAITKGFEEDVGTKTSFYGFTVNTMKNSLIAYEADGFLSTPKGEAIQYIFIPSDLRDYVMLRSAIMGVPVPTGTDKGDMPSLYFGPETSPKKFKLLHPEFLLYTRDRFLPSEILNTEYARLYMPSTGGLMLLSALHSCDQVSAYGFITRSYNLYSDHYYEKKKQTLEFYANHDLLMEMKLWEMLHKKGIMKLYQRGQDNDKEGKT
;
A
#
# COMPACT_ATOMS: atom_id res chain seq x y z
N MET A 1 72.02 -8.74 -47.42
CA MET A 1 71.02 -7.79 -47.94
C MET A 1 69.61 -8.38 -48.08
N ARG A 2 69.38 -9.54 -48.71
CA ARG A 2 68.02 -10.09 -48.93
C ARG A 2 67.14 -10.28 -47.67
N LEU A 3 67.69 -10.77 -46.55
CA LEU A 3 66.90 -10.98 -45.31
C LEU A 3 66.37 -9.68 -44.66
N TYR A 4 67.04 -8.55 -44.88
CA TYR A 4 66.65 -7.27 -44.26
C TYR A 4 65.40 -6.69 -44.94
N TRP A 5 65.29 -6.86 -46.26
CA TRP A 5 64.13 -6.42 -47.04
C TRP A 5 62.86 -7.23 -46.71
N PHE A 6 62.96 -8.52 -46.43
CA PHE A 6 61.80 -9.33 -46.01
C PHE A 6 61.26 -8.92 -44.64
N LYS A 7 62.14 -8.57 -43.68
CA LYS A 7 61.71 -8.05 -42.38
C LYS A 7 61.07 -6.66 -42.49
N LEU A 8 61.64 -5.78 -43.33
CA LEU A 8 61.08 -4.44 -43.55
C LEU A 8 59.71 -4.49 -44.25
N LEU A 9 59.57 -5.36 -45.26
CA LEU A 9 58.31 -5.55 -45.97
C LEU A 9 57.22 -6.13 -45.05
N GLY A 10 57.58 -7.10 -44.19
CA GLY A 10 56.69 -7.68 -43.19
C GLY A 10 56.16 -6.64 -42.18
N VAL A 11 57.04 -5.76 -41.68
CA VAL A 11 56.66 -4.68 -40.76
C VAL A 11 55.77 -3.64 -41.45
N LEU A 12 56.07 -3.27 -42.69
CA LEU A 12 55.22 -2.36 -43.47
C LEU A 12 53.83 -2.96 -43.73
N THR A 13 53.74 -4.24 -44.09
CA THR A 13 52.45 -4.91 -44.27
C THR A 13 51.65 -4.99 -42.98
N ALA A 14 52.29 -5.23 -41.83
CA ALA A 14 51.62 -5.26 -40.54
C ALA A 14 51.08 -3.88 -40.12
N LEU A 15 51.84 -2.81 -40.38
CA LEU A 15 51.40 -1.43 -40.11
C LEU A 15 50.24 -1.01 -41.00
N VAL A 16 50.27 -1.35 -42.29
CA VAL A 16 49.16 -1.06 -43.22
C VAL A 16 47.89 -1.80 -42.79
N LEU A 17 48.00 -3.08 -42.41
CA LEU A 17 46.85 -3.85 -41.90
C LEU A 17 46.30 -3.25 -40.61
N ALA A 18 47.16 -2.85 -39.66
CA ALA A 18 46.73 -2.23 -38.42
C ALA A 18 45.96 -0.91 -38.66
N VAL A 19 46.43 -0.06 -39.57
CA VAL A 19 45.75 1.19 -39.91
C VAL A 19 44.40 0.94 -40.58
N VAL A 20 44.30 -0.07 -41.45
CA VAL A 20 43.02 -0.46 -42.09
C VAL A 20 42.03 -0.99 -41.05
N PHE A 21 42.48 -1.86 -40.14
CA PHE A 21 41.61 -2.40 -39.08
C PHE A 21 41.14 -1.32 -38.10
N TYR A 22 42.03 -0.41 -37.66
CA TYR A 22 41.64 0.70 -36.79
C TYR A 22 40.71 1.68 -37.50
N GLY A 23 40.94 1.96 -38.78
CA GLY A 23 40.05 2.78 -39.60
C GLY A 23 38.65 2.18 -39.73
N GLN A 24 38.54 0.89 -40.03
CA GLN A 24 37.26 0.19 -40.11
C GLN A 24 36.54 0.11 -38.76
N TYR A 25 37.27 -0.14 -37.67
CA TYR A 25 36.70 -0.14 -36.32
C TYR A 25 36.17 1.24 -35.92
N TYR A 26 36.89 2.32 -36.25
CA TYR A 26 36.45 3.69 -35.97
C TYR A 26 35.20 4.06 -36.78
N VAL A 27 35.16 3.70 -38.07
CA VAL A 27 33.97 3.90 -38.93
C VAL A 27 32.77 3.12 -38.39
N TRP A 28 32.97 1.87 -37.94
CA TRP A 28 31.92 1.07 -37.31
C TRP A 28 31.42 1.68 -36.00
N LEU A 29 32.31 2.19 -35.15
CA LEU A 29 31.96 2.91 -33.92
C LEU A 29 31.15 4.17 -34.19
N VAL A 30 31.55 4.98 -35.18
CA VAL A 30 30.83 6.20 -35.57
C VAL A 30 29.45 5.87 -36.17
N ALA A 31 29.36 4.82 -37.00
CA ALA A 31 28.09 4.35 -37.55
C ALA A 31 27.15 3.81 -36.47
N ARG A 32 27.66 3.03 -35.51
CA ARG A 32 26.91 2.56 -34.34
C ARG A 32 26.43 3.72 -33.48
N ASN A 33 27.27 4.74 -33.26
CA ASN A 33 26.88 5.91 -32.47
C ASN A 33 25.84 6.79 -33.20
N ARG A 34 25.90 6.90 -34.54
CA ARG A 34 24.84 7.54 -35.35
C ARG A 34 23.52 6.74 -35.31
N SER A 35 23.58 5.41 -35.36
CA SER A 35 22.39 4.56 -35.22
C SER A 35 21.78 4.65 -33.83
N SER A 36 22.60 4.68 -32.77
CA SER A 36 22.16 4.89 -31.39
C SER A 36 21.56 6.27 -31.16
N THR A 37 22.16 7.33 -31.71
CA THR A 37 21.63 8.70 -31.59
C THR A 37 20.38 8.93 -32.45
N ALA A 38 20.23 8.25 -33.59
CA ALA A 38 19.00 8.24 -34.37
C ALA A 38 17.87 7.46 -33.67
N LYS A 39 18.18 6.32 -33.02
CA LYS A 39 17.24 5.60 -32.15
C LYS A 39 16.84 6.43 -30.92
N LEU A 40 17.79 7.11 -30.28
CA LEU A 40 17.47 8.02 -29.17
C LEU A 40 16.64 9.22 -29.63
N ARG A 41 16.92 9.81 -30.80
CA ARG A 41 16.08 10.88 -31.37
C ARG A 41 14.67 10.40 -31.69
N ASN A 42 14.50 9.19 -32.23
CA ASN A 42 13.17 8.63 -32.47
C ASN A 42 12.45 8.22 -31.18
N ILE A 43 13.16 7.83 -30.12
CA ILE A 43 12.56 7.57 -28.79
C ILE A 43 12.17 8.89 -28.10
N ILE A 44 12.94 9.96 -28.29
CA ILE A 44 12.67 11.29 -27.73
C ILE A 44 11.51 11.98 -28.48
N LEU A 45 11.31 11.69 -29.78
CA LEU A 45 10.23 12.27 -30.60
C LEU A 45 8.90 11.49 -30.57
N MET A 46 8.79 10.37 -29.84
CA MET A 46 7.55 9.59 -29.70
C MET A 46 6.91 9.69 -28.31
N LYS A 47 7.21 10.73 -27.52
CA LYS A 47 6.70 10.86 -26.15
C LYS A 47 5.88 12.13 -25.87
N GLU A 48 5.49 12.88 -26.89
CA GLU A 48 4.83 14.18 -26.69
C GLU A 48 3.32 14.26 -27.02
N ASP A 49 2.64 13.17 -27.42
CA ASP A 49 1.23 13.29 -27.82
C ASP A 49 0.31 12.08 -27.49
N GLU A 50 0.63 11.31 -26.45
CA GLU A 50 -0.36 10.38 -25.89
C GLU A 50 -1.13 11.06 -24.73
N PRO A 51 -2.48 11.04 -24.73
CA PRO A 51 -3.26 11.58 -23.63
C PRO A 51 -2.85 10.92 -22.31
N LEU A 52 -2.62 11.71 -21.26
CA LEU A 52 -2.44 11.20 -19.90
C LEU A 52 -3.55 10.20 -19.58
N ALA A 53 -3.20 8.96 -19.27
CA ALA A 53 -4.18 7.91 -18.98
C ALA A 53 -5.06 8.17 -17.75
N CYS A 54 -4.61 9.07 -16.86
CA CYS A 54 -5.44 9.63 -15.80
C CYS A 54 -5.16 11.14 -15.69
N PRO A 55 -5.82 11.99 -16.51
CA PRO A 55 -5.51 13.42 -16.58
C PRO A 55 -5.84 14.18 -15.27
N SER A 56 -6.55 13.53 -14.35
CA SER A 56 -6.91 14.06 -13.02
C SER A 56 -6.56 13.09 -11.89
N SER A 57 -5.34 12.53 -11.89
CA SER A 57 -4.90 11.66 -10.81
C SER A 57 -4.87 12.40 -9.46
N LEU A 58 -5.03 11.66 -8.37
CA LEU A 58 -4.89 12.20 -7.01
C LEU A 58 -3.49 12.79 -6.79
N GLN A 59 -2.45 12.17 -7.37
CA GLN A 59 -1.07 12.63 -7.23
C GLN A 59 -0.87 13.99 -7.89
N LEU A 60 -1.47 14.20 -9.07
CA LEU A 60 -1.45 15.50 -9.75
C LEU A 60 -2.13 16.57 -8.89
N ARG A 61 -3.37 16.29 -8.43
CA ARG A 61 -4.14 17.19 -7.56
C ARG A 61 -3.40 17.54 -6.27
N ALA A 62 -2.74 16.56 -5.65
CA ALA A 62 -1.93 16.78 -4.45
C ALA A 62 -0.71 17.67 -4.74
N LYS A 63 -0.04 17.50 -5.88
CA LYS A 63 1.13 18.31 -6.29
C LYS A 63 0.77 19.75 -6.67
N GLU A 64 -0.45 19.99 -7.11
CA GLU A 64 -0.96 21.32 -7.48
C GLU A 64 -1.46 22.12 -6.26
N ASP A 65 -1.88 21.45 -5.18
CA ASP A 65 -2.29 22.14 -3.95
C ASP A 65 -1.10 22.48 -3.04
N SER A 66 -1.06 23.72 -2.53
CA SER A 66 0.06 24.23 -1.73
C SER A 66 0.30 23.47 -0.43
N LEU A 67 -0.76 23.02 0.25
CA LEU A 67 -0.65 22.24 1.48
C LEU A 67 -0.27 20.81 1.16
N TYR A 68 -1.03 20.15 0.29
CA TYR A 68 -0.85 18.71 0.05
C TYR A 68 0.43 18.36 -0.69
N LYS A 69 0.98 19.28 -1.48
CA LYS A 69 2.30 19.11 -2.10
C LYS A 69 3.40 18.91 -1.04
N THR A 70 3.24 19.50 0.14
CA THR A 70 4.20 19.36 1.25
C THR A 70 3.92 18.16 2.15
N LEU A 71 2.65 17.77 2.28
CA LEU A 71 2.24 16.63 3.09
C LEU A 71 2.56 15.31 2.41
N PHE A 72 2.20 15.16 1.13
CA PHE A 72 2.41 13.93 0.38
C PHE A 72 3.87 13.72 -0.03
N ASN A 73 4.41 12.56 0.31
CA ASN A 73 5.66 12.04 -0.19
C ASN A 73 5.37 10.70 -0.88
N PHE A 74 5.20 10.72 -2.20
CA PHE A 74 4.88 9.52 -2.97
C PHE A 74 6.06 8.56 -3.16
N ASP A 75 7.29 8.98 -2.80
CA ASP A 75 8.50 8.16 -2.92
C ASP A 75 8.81 7.38 -1.63
N ILE A 76 8.02 7.56 -0.57
CA ILE A 76 8.20 6.81 0.67
C ILE A 76 7.95 5.30 0.44
N PRO A 77 8.77 4.39 0.99
CA PRO A 77 8.52 2.96 0.86
C PRO A 77 7.21 2.60 1.56
N LEU A 78 6.20 2.19 0.78
CA LEU A 78 4.90 1.77 1.30
C LEU A 78 4.96 0.38 1.96
N LEU A 79 5.72 -0.54 1.35
CA LEU A 79 5.84 -1.92 1.76
C LEU A 79 7.25 -2.25 2.24
N MET A 80 7.34 -3.14 3.22
CA MET A 80 8.59 -3.74 3.67
C MET A 80 8.76 -5.14 3.12
N TRP A 81 9.96 -5.43 2.65
CA TRP A 81 10.34 -6.67 1.96
C TRP A 81 11.84 -6.95 2.18
N ASP A 82 12.36 -8.06 1.66
CA ASP A 82 13.69 -8.60 2.04
C ASP A 82 14.85 -7.60 1.90
N SER A 83 14.87 -6.78 0.84
CA SER A 83 15.93 -5.79 0.60
C SER A 83 16.04 -4.71 1.68
N HIS A 84 14.98 -4.49 2.46
CA HIS A 84 14.98 -3.53 3.56
C HIS A 84 15.67 -4.06 4.82
N MET A 85 16.05 -5.35 4.86
CA MET A 85 16.76 -5.97 5.99
C MET A 85 18.27 -5.65 5.97
N THR A 86 18.60 -4.36 5.92
CA THR A 86 19.98 -3.85 6.01
C THR A 86 20.38 -3.57 7.46
N GLU A 87 21.67 -3.59 7.78
CA GLU A 87 22.14 -3.23 9.14
C GLU A 87 21.79 -1.78 9.51
N SER A 88 21.80 -0.88 8.53
CA SER A 88 21.41 0.52 8.74
C SER A 88 19.93 0.61 9.15
N ASN A 89 19.04 -0.02 8.38
CA ASN A 89 17.61 -0.03 8.69
C ASN A 89 17.33 -0.74 10.02
N TRP A 90 17.99 -1.87 10.29
CA TRP A 90 17.91 -2.58 11.57
C TRP A 90 18.22 -1.66 12.74
N ARG A 91 19.33 -0.92 12.68
CA ARG A 91 19.76 0.01 13.71
C ARG A 91 18.79 1.20 13.88
N VAL A 92 18.24 1.73 12.79
CA VAL A 92 17.30 2.87 12.84
C VAL A 92 15.96 2.43 13.43
N LEU A 93 15.38 1.35 12.92
CA LEU A 93 14.08 0.84 13.35
C LEU A 93 14.10 0.21 14.74
N SER A 94 15.25 -0.29 15.21
CA SER A 94 15.44 -0.75 16.60
C SER A 94 15.34 0.37 17.65
N LYS A 95 15.31 1.65 17.25
CA LYS A 95 15.15 2.77 18.19
C LYS A 95 13.69 3.10 18.49
N ARG A 96 12.75 2.60 17.68
CA ARG A 96 11.33 2.96 17.75
C ARG A 96 10.50 1.72 18.10
N PRO A 97 9.53 1.82 19.03
CA PRO A 97 8.61 0.72 19.28
C PRO A 97 7.74 0.46 18.05
N VAL A 98 7.15 -0.73 17.99
CA VAL A 98 6.05 -1.04 17.08
C VAL A 98 4.89 -0.02 17.27
N PRO A 99 4.14 0.34 16.20
CA PRO A 99 4.32 -0.10 14.82
C PRO A 99 5.38 0.69 14.01
N TYR A 100 6.09 1.63 14.65
CA TYR A 100 7.00 2.58 13.98
C TYR A 100 8.44 2.09 13.83
N GLY A 101 8.70 0.89 14.29
CA GLY A 101 9.97 0.20 14.24
C GLY A 101 9.81 -1.19 14.83
N TRP A 102 10.88 -1.74 15.38
CA TRP A 102 10.93 -3.07 15.96
C TRP A 102 11.82 -3.10 17.20
N LYS A 103 11.84 -2.00 17.95
CA LYS A 103 12.50 -1.95 19.25
C LYS A 103 12.00 -3.11 20.12
N ASP A 104 12.95 -3.81 20.74
CA ASP A 104 12.74 -4.96 21.62
C ASP A 104 12.18 -6.23 20.93
N LEU A 105 11.99 -6.23 19.60
CA LEU A 105 11.62 -7.46 18.88
C LEU A 105 12.86 -8.34 18.59
N PRO A 106 12.71 -9.68 18.63
CA PRO A 106 13.79 -10.59 18.24
C PRO A 106 14.19 -10.42 16.77
N ARG A 107 15.48 -10.17 16.52
CA ARG A 107 16.01 -10.01 15.15
C ARG A 107 15.75 -11.22 14.27
N GLU A 108 15.81 -12.41 14.84
CA GLU A 108 15.61 -13.65 14.08
C GLU A 108 14.17 -13.74 13.54
N ASP A 109 13.15 -13.45 14.35
CA ASP A 109 11.76 -13.49 13.90
C ASP A 109 11.46 -12.45 12.82
N VAL A 110 11.94 -11.22 12.99
CA VAL A 110 11.77 -10.18 11.96
C VAL A 110 12.51 -10.54 10.68
N SER A 111 13.80 -10.90 10.77
CA SER A 111 14.63 -11.14 9.59
C SER A 111 14.24 -12.40 8.83
N SER A 112 13.88 -13.49 9.53
CA SER A 112 13.38 -14.72 8.88
C SER A 112 12.04 -14.49 8.17
N THR A 113 11.17 -13.62 8.71
CA THR A 113 9.94 -13.21 8.03
C THR A 113 10.24 -12.40 6.77
N LEU A 114 11.07 -11.36 6.86
CA LEU A 114 11.36 -10.49 5.72
C LEU A 114 12.07 -11.22 4.57
N LYS A 115 12.94 -12.20 4.88
CA LYS A 115 13.58 -13.04 3.85
C LYS A 115 12.59 -13.80 2.96
N LEU A 116 11.38 -14.06 3.45
CA LEU A 116 10.32 -14.71 2.68
C LEU A 116 9.57 -13.74 1.75
N LEU A 117 9.66 -12.44 2.00
CA LEU A 117 9.10 -11.38 1.15
C LEU A 117 10.13 -10.95 0.10
N ASN A 118 10.56 -11.87 -0.76
CA ASN A 118 11.62 -11.64 -1.75
C ASN A 118 11.10 -11.63 -3.20
N ASP A 119 9.79 -11.66 -3.40
CA ASP A 119 9.18 -11.58 -4.73
C ASP A 119 9.00 -10.11 -5.16
N SER A 120 9.05 -9.86 -6.46
CA SER A 120 8.67 -8.58 -7.07
C SER A 120 7.30 -8.07 -6.59
N ALA A 121 6.35 -8.95 -6.32
CA ALA A 121 5.03 -8.63 -5.79
C ALA A 121 5.06 -7.99 -4.38
N ASN A 122 6.15 -8.17 -3.63
CA ASN A 122 6.32 -7.58 -2.30
C ASN A 122 6.87 -6.14 -2.35
N GLN A 123 7.33 -5.67 -3.52
CA GLN A 123 7.95 -4.35 -3.68
C GLN A 123 6.91 -3.23 -3.85
N MET A 124 5.75 -3.55 -4.45
CA MET A 124 4.72 -2.57 -4.80
C MET A 124 3.32 -3.09 -4.43
N MET A 125 2.36 -2.18 -4.29
CA MET A 125 0.97 -2.58 -4.05
C MET A 125 0.39 -3.35 -5.25
N PHE A 126 0.74 -2.94 -6.47
CA PHE A 126 0.28 -3.53 -7.73
C PHE A 126 1.48 -4.06 -8.53
N GLU A 127 1.44 -5.32 -8.99
CA GLU A 127 2.54 -5.95 -9.75
C GLU A 127 2.77 -5.29 -11.12
N PHE A 128 1.71 -4.83 -11.77
CA PHE A 128 1.76 -4.20 -13.09
C PHE A 128 0.84 -2.99 -13.14
N LYS A 129 1.42 -1.79 -13.25
CA LYS A 129 0.71 -0.61 -13.73
C LYS A 129 1.14 -0.37 -15.17
N PRO A 130 0.35 -0.75 -16.19
CA PRO A 130 0.64 -0.30 -17.53
C PRO A 130 0.69 1.25 -17.51
N PRO A 131 1.62 1.88 -18.26
CA PRO A 131 1.76 3.35 -18.30
C PRO A 131 0.47 4.10 -18.68
N GLN A 132 -0.53 3.36 -19.17
CA GLN A 132 -1.79 3.85 -19.72
C GLN A 132 -3.05 3.48 -18.90
N SER A 133 -2.94 2.96 -17.67
CA SER A 133 -4.13 2.64 -16.84
C SER A 133 -4.30 3.59 -15.66
N CYS A 134 -5.51 4.13 -15.45
CA CYS A 134 -5.87 4.84 -14.22
C CYS A 134 -6.37 3.85 -13.17
N VAL A 135 -5.61 3.62 -12.09
CA VAL A 135 -6.01 2.69 -11.03
C VAL A 135 -7.02 3.34 -10.09
N ARG A 136 -8.25 2.82 -10.08
CA ARG A 136 -9.37 3.27 -9.25
C ARG A 136 -9.55 2.34 -8.07
N CYS A 137 -9.48 2.87 -6.86
CA CYS A 137 -9.58 2.09 -5.63
C CYS A 137 -10.79 2.52 -4.79
N ALA A 138 -11.53 1.54 -4.29
CA ALA A 138 -12.47 1.75 -3.19
C ALA A 138 -11.82 1.28 -1.88
N VAL A 139 -11.94 2.07 -0.83
CA VAL A 139 -11.55 1.67 0.53
C VAL A 139 -12.81 1.65 1.37
N VAL A 140 -13.14 0.49 1.93
CA VAL A 140 -14.41 0.23 2.61
C VAL A 140 -14.13 0.06 4.10
N GLY A 141 -14.31 1.13 4.86
CA GLY A 141 -14.43 1.15 6.31
C GLY A 141 -15.66 0.38 6.80
N ASN A 142 -15.73 0.13 8.11
CA ASN A 142 -16.80 -0.68 8.69
C ASN A 142 -17.95 0.12 9.31
N GLY A 143 -17.94 1.45 9.16
CA GLY A 143 -18.87 2.35 9.84
C GLY A 143 -20.34 2.15 9.45
N GLY A 144 -21.24 2.36 10.42
CA GLY A 144 -22.68 2.19 10.26
C GLY A 144 -23.34 3.03 9.16
N ILE A 145 -22.67 4.07 8.67
CA ILE A 145 -23.12 4.88 7.53
C ILE A 145 -23.39 4.03 6.27
N LEU A 146 -22.81 2.82 6.13
CA LEU A 146 -23.06 1.94 4.99
C LEU A 146 -24.36 1.15 5.07
N ASN A 147 -24.96 0.95 6.24
CA ASN A 147 -26.18 0.14 6.37
C ASN A 147 -27.38 0.76 5.62
N GLY A 148 -27.90 0.10 4.59
CA GLY A 148 -28.95 0.63 3.71
C GLY A 148 -28.47 1.78 2.82
N SER A 149 -27.17 1.85 2.50
CA SER A 149 -26.58 2.83 1.59
C SER A 149 -26.67 2.46 0.12
N ARG A 150 -26.84 1.17 -0.19
CA ARG A 150 -26.82 0.58 -1.54
C ARG A 150 -25.56 0.89 -2.35
N LYS A 151 -24.42 1.08 -1.69
CA LYS A 151 -23.15 1.43 -2.34
C LYS A 151 -22.38 0.24 -2.89
N GLY A 152 -22.86 -0.99 -2.69
CA GLY A 152 -22.14 -2.20 -3.06
C GLY A 152 -21.79 -2.31 -4.54
N LYS A 153 -22.72 -1.96 -5.43
CA LYS A 153 -22.46 -1.94 -6.88
C LYS A 153 -21.37 -0.92 -7.25
N GLU A 154 -21.45 0.29 -6.72
CA GLU A 154 -20.46 1.35 -6.96
C GLU A 154 -19.08 0.98 -6.42
N ILE A 155 -19.03 0.34 -5.25
CA ILE A 155 -17.79 -0.19 -4.66
C ILE A 155 -17.16 -1.23 -5.60
N ASP A 156 -17.95 -2.20 -6.06
CA ASP A 156 -17.48 -3.29 -6.91
C ASP A 156 -17.09 -2.83 -8.34
N GLU A 157 -17.50 -1.64 -8.78
CA GLU A 157 -17.07 -1.02 -10.05
C GLU A 157 -15.60 -0.52 -10.02
N HIS A 158 -14.96 -0.44 -8.86
CA HIS A 158 -13.54 -0.07 -8.76
C HIS A 158 -12.61 -1.23 -9.18
N ASP A 159 -11.41 -0.90 -9.64
CA ASP A 159 -10.41 -1.90 -10.05
C ASP A 159 -9.97 -2.73 -8.84
N TYR A 160 -9.73 -2.06 -7.71
CA TYR A 160 -9.32 -2.69 -6.45
C TYR A 160 -10.19 -2.25 -5.28
N VAL A 161 -10.51 -3.19 -4.40
CA VAL A 161 -11.28 -2.92 -3.17
C VAL A 161 -10.45 -3.31 -1.94
N PHE A 162 -10.19 -2.33 -1.08
CA PHE A 162 -9.54 -2.51 0.21
C PHE A 162 -10.61 -2.67 1.30
N ARG A 163 -10.45 -3.70 2.12
CA ARG A 163 -11.25 -3.95 3.33
C ARG A 163 -10.34 -4.20 4.52
N GLN A 164 -10.86 -4.13 5.73
CA GLN A 164 -10.08 -4.37 6.94
C GLN A 164 -10.93 -4.76 8.15
N ASN A 165 -10.31 -5.41 9.12
CA ASN A 165 -10.93 -5.82 10.40
C ASN A 165 -12.24 -6.63 10.17
N GLY A 166 -13.30 -6.43 10.96
CA GLY A 166 -14.60 -7.08 10.77
C GLY A 166 -15.33 -6.69 9.48
N ALA A 167 -14.83 -7.12 8.33
CA ALA A 167 -15.37 -6.80 7.01
C ALA A 167 -16.43 -7.82 6.56
N ILE A 168 -17.61 -7.79 7.19
CA ILE A 168 -18.74 -8.67 6.88
C ILE A 168 -19.38 -8.28 5.54
N THR A 169 -19.20 -9.08 4.48
CA THR A 169 -19.89 -8.85 3.21
C THR A 169 -21.20 -9.62 3.10
N LYS A 170 -21.26 -10.82 3.68
CA LYS A 170 -22.42 -11.72 3.55
C LYS A 170 -23.65 -11.12 4.21
N GLY A 171 -24.73 -10.95 3.44
CA GLY A 171 -25.98 -10.32 3.89
C GLY A 171 -25.98 -8.78 3.81
N PHE A 172 -24.85 -8.17 3.41
CA PHE A 172 -24.68 -6.72 3.27
C PHE A 172 -24.18 -6.35 1.86
N GLU A 173 -24.24 -7.26 0.89
CA GLU A 173 -23.64 -7.11 -0.43
C GLU A 173 -24.21 -5.90 -1.19
N GLU A 174 -25.50 -5.59 -1.03
CA GLU A 174 -26.12 -4.41 -1.63
C GLU A 174 -25.46 -3.11 -1.14
N ASP A 175 -25.02 -3.09 0.12
CA ASP A 175 -24.44 -1.93 0.79
C ASP A 175 -22.93 -1.83 0.64
N VAL A 176 -22.23 -2.95 0.79
CA VAL A 176 -20.77 -2.98 0.90
C VAL A 176 -20.07 -3.70 -0.25
N GLY A 177 -20.82 -4.34 -1.15
CA GLY A 177 -20.29 -5.08 -2.29
C GLY A 177 -19.70 -6.43 -1.91
N THR A 178 -19.16 -7.12 -2.91
CA THR A 178 -18.59 -8.48 -2.79
C THR A 178 -17.11 -8.53 -3.13
N LYS A 179 -16.61 -7.60 -3.95
CA LYS A 179 -15.22 -7.57 -4.38
C LYS A 179 -14.32 -7.24 -3.19
N THR A 180 -13.24 -7.99 -3.06
CA THR A 180 -12.13 -7.71 -2.15
C THR A 180 -10.85 -8.01 -2.90
N SER A 181 -9.94 -7.05 -2.95
CA SER A 181 -8.61 -7.21 -3.54
C SER A 181 -7.54 -7.19 -2.45
N PHE A 182 -7.72 -6.33 -1.45
CA PHE A 182 -6.83 -6.22 -0.31
C PHE A 182 -7.60 -6.33 0.99
N TYR A 183 -7.04 -7.10 1.93
CA TYR A 183 -7.55 -7.18 3.29
C TYR A 183 -6.45 -6.82 4.29
N GLY A 184 -6.59 -5.66 4.94
CA GLY A 184 -5.63 -5.12 5.90
C GLY A 184 -6.01 -5.40 7.35
N PHE A 185 -5.03 -5.72 8.20
CA PHE A 185 -5.28 -6.04 9.59
C PHE A 185 -4.00 -6.01 10.44
N THR A 186 -4.19 -5.95 11.77
CA THR A 186 -3.25 -6.54 12.73
C THR A 186 -3.80 -7.91 13.14
N VAL A 187 -2.93 -8.87 13.47
CA VAL A 187 -3.35 -10.22 13.89
C VAL A 187 -4.27 -10.13 15.12
N ASN A 188 -3.97 -9.22 16.05
CA ASN A 188 -4.79 -8.97 17.22
C ASN A 188 -6.22 -8.54 16.84
N THR A 189 -6.37 -7.49 16.01
CA THR A 189 -7.71 -6.98 15.64
C THR A 189 -8.47 -7.96 14.75
N MET A 190 -7.78 -8.69 13.86
CA MET A 190 -8.40 -9.75 13.05
C MET A 190 -9.04 -10.82 13.93
N LYS A 191 -8.28 -11.38 14.88
CA LYS A 191 -8.79 -12.43 15.78
C LYS A 191 -9.88 -11.92 16.71
N ASN A 192 -9.71 -10.71 17.26
CA ASN A 192 -10.75 -10.09 18.08
C ASN A 192 -12.05 -9.87 17.29
N SER A 193 -11.95 -9.47 16.01
CA SER A 193 -13.14 -9.30 15.15
C SER A 193 -13.86 -10.62 14.89
N LEU A 194 -13.12 -11.71 14.63
CA LEU A 194 -13.70 -13.06 14.42
C LEU A 194 -14.48 -13.54 15.64
N ILE A 195 -14.03 -13.19 16.85
CA ILE A 195 -14.70 -13.54 18.10
C ILE A 195 -15.88 -12.61 18.37
N ALA A 196 -15.64 -11.29 18.32
CA ALA A 196 -16.64 -10.28 18.72
C ALA A 196 -17.85 -10.25 17.78
N TYR A 197 -17.64 -10.49 16.49
CA TYR A 197 -18.66 -10.31 15.45
C TYR A 197 -19.12 -11.64 14.84
N GLU A 198 -18.85 -12.77 15.49
CA GLU A 198 -19.31 -14.10 15.04
C GLU A 198 -20.84 -14.11 14.88
N ALA A 199 -21.57 -13.58 15.87
CA ALA A 199 -23.03 -13.53 15.89
C ALA A 199 -23.62 -12.55 14.85
N ASP A 200 -22.84 -11.58 14.39
CA ASP A 200 -23.20 -10.64 13.33
C ASP A 200 -22.84 -11.17 11.93
N GLY A 201 -22.13 -12.31 11.86
CA GLY A 201 -21.85 -13.03 10.61
C GLY A 201 -20.38 -13.01 10.17
N PHE A 202 -19.44 -12.52 10.99
CA PHE A 202 -18.01 -12.53 10.66
C PHE A 202 -17.36 -13.89 10.96
N LEU A 203 -17.77 -14.91 10.21
CA LEU A 203 -17.34 -16.30 10.42
C LEU A 203 -15.93 -16.58 9.88
N SER A 204 -15.46 -15.78 8.94
CA SER A 204 -14.10 -15.85 8.41
C SER A 204 -13.70 -14.52 7.79
N THR A 205 -12.40 -14.27 7.74
CA THR A 205 -11.80 -13.23 6.88
C THR A 205 -12.16 -13.46 5.41
N PRO A 206 -12.15 -12.41 4.57
CA PRO A 206 -12.32 -12.56 3.13
C PRO A 206 -11.27 -13.51 2.54
N LYS A 207 -11.71 -14.46 1.71
CA LYS A 207 -10.86 -15.45 1.04
C LYS A 207 -11.14 -15.45 -0.46
N GLY A 208 -10.09 -15.59 -1.25
CA GLY A 208 -10.15 -15.65 -2.71
C GLY A 208 -8.75 -15.76 -3.29
N GLU A 209 -8.65 -16.31 -4.49
CA GLU A 209 -7.35 -16.49 -5.19
C GLU A 209 -6.65 -15.14 -5.38
N ALA A 210 -7.38 -14.13 -5.83
CA ALA A 210 -6.85 -12.79 -6.11
C ALA A 210 -6.69 -11.88 -4.87
N ILE A 211 -7.07 -12.33 -3.66
CA ILE A 211 -6.95 -11.49 -2.46
C ILE A 211 -5.51 -11.47 -1.96
N GLN A 212 -4.99 -10.26 -1.74
CA GLN A 212 -3.71 -10.01 -1.09
C GLN A 212 -3.93 -9.49 0.34
N TYR A 213 -3.27 -10.12 1.31
CA TYR A 213 -3.37 -9.80 2.73
C TYR A 213 -2.29 -8.81 3.15
N ILE A 214 -2.67 -7.68 3.72
CA ILE A 214 -1.76 -6.61 4.15
C ILE A 214 -1.60 -6.65 5.67
N PHE A 215 -0.45 -7.14 6.12
CA PHE A 215 -0.06 -7.12 7.53
C PHE A 215 0.41 -5.72 7.94
N ILE A 216 -0.01 -5.30 9.13
CA ILE A 216 0.48 -4.11 9.81
C ILE A 216 1.43 -4.59 10.91
N PRO A 217 2.72 -4.21 10.92
CA PRO A 217 3.70 -4.65 11.93
C PRO A 217 3.48 -3.98 13.30
N SER A 218 2.37 -4.29 13.95
CA SER A 218 1.98 -3.70 15.26
C SER A 218 2.49 -4.47 16.46
N ASP A 219 2.86 -5.74 16.27
CA ASP A 219 3.33 -6.64 17.31
C ASP A 219 4.22 -7.74 16.70
N LEU A 220 4.98 -8.46 17.53
CA LEU A 220 5.71 -9.67 17.10
C LEU A 220 4.77 -10.70 16.43
N ARG A 221 3.52 -10.79 16.91
CA ARG A 221 2.48 -11.67 16.38
C ARG A 221 2.27 -11.49 14.88
N ASP A 222 2.36 -10.25 14.37
CA ASP A 222 2.16 -9.96 12.94
C ASP A 222 3.27 -10.60 12.09
N TYR A 223 4.53 -10.52 12.55
CA TYR A 223 5.67 -11.14 11.87
C TYR A 223 5.59 -12.67 11.90
N VAL A 224 5.33 -13.25 13.09
CA VAL A 224 5.30 -14.70 13.26
C VAL A 224 4.13 -15.33 12.47
N MET A 225 2.96 -14.70 12.47
CA MET A 225 1.81 -15.14 11.67
C MET A 225 2.12 -15.05 10.17
N LEU A 226 2.70 -13.93 9.70
CA LEU A 226 3.08 -13.75 8.30
C LEU A 226 4.08 -14.83 7.83
N ARG A 227 5.15 -15.07 8.61
CA ARG A 227 6.12 -16.14 8.33
C ARG A 227 5.42 -17.49 8.21
N SER A 228 4.55 -17.80 9.17
CA SER A 228 3.85 -19.09 9.21
C SER A 228 2.88 -19.24 8.04
N ALA A 229 2.22 -18.15 7.62
CA ALA A 229 1.31 -18.13 6.47
C ALA A 229 2.03 -18.42 5.15
N ILE A 230 3.19 -17.81 4.93
CA ILE A 230 4.01 -18.06 3.74
C ILE A 230 4.62 -19.47 3.76
N MET A 231 5.01 -19.96 4.94
CA MET A 231 5.57 -21.31 5.08
C MET A 231 4.52 -22.42 5.04
N GLY A 232 3.23 -22.10 5.19
CA GLY A 232 2.16 -23.10 5.23
C GLY A 232 2.15 -23.98 6.47
N VAL A 233 2.65 -23.47 7.61
CA VAL A 233 2.82 -24.23 8.85
C VAL A 233 2.03 -23.60 9.99
N PRO A 234 1.67 -24.37 11.04
CA PRO A 234 1.10 -23.79 12.25
C PRO A 234 2.05 -22.76 12.88
N VAL A 235 1.48 -21.74 13.50
CA VAL A 235 2.23 -20.71 14.23
C VAL A 235 3.04 -21.37 15.36
N PRO A 236 4.38 -21.24 15.39
CA PRO A 236 5.21 -22.06 16.27
C PRO A 236 5.35 -21.50 17.71
N THR A 237 5.20 -20.18 17.87
CA THR A 237 5.52 -19.44 19.11
C THR A 237 4.59 -18.26 19.33
N GLY A 238 4.68 -17.64 20.52
CA GLY A 238 3.88 -16.46 20.88
C GLY A 238 2.42 -16.78 21.24
N THR A 239 1.61 -15.73 21.37
CA THR A 239 0.20 -15.81 21.79
C THR A 239 -0.67 -16.64 20.85
N ASP A 240 -0.31 -16.70 19.57
CA ASP A 240 -1.08 -17.40 18.54
C ASP A 240 -0.52 -18.80 18.23
N LYS A 241 0.35 -19.35 19.09
CA LYS A 241 0.93 -20.68 18.90
C LYS A 241 -0.15 -21.74 18.67
N GLY A 242 0.01 -22.53 17.62
CA GLY A 242 -0.90 -23.60 17.23
C GLY A 242 -1.96 -23.18 16.20
N ASP A 243 -2.15 -21.89 15.98
CA ASP A 243 -3.03 -21.40 14.92
C ASP A 243 -2.56 -21.90 13.55
N MET A 244 -3.49 -22.35 12.72
CA MET A 244 -3.24 -22.70 11.31
C MET A 244 -3.57 -21.50 10.41
N PRO A 245 -2.58 -20.86 9.77
CA PRO A 245 -2.82 -19.69 8.92
C PRO A 245 -3.80 -19.95 7.77
N SER A 246 -3.88 -21.19 7.27
CA SER A 246 -4.81 -21.56 6.21
C SER A 246 -6.29 -21.42 6.58
N LEU A 247 -6.62 -21.44 7.88
CA LEU A 247 -7.97 -21.17 8.37
C LEU A 247 -8.35 -19.70 8.21
N TYR A 248 -7.38 -18.79 8.22
CA TYR A 248 -7.59 -17.35 8.01
C TYR A 248 -7.41 -16.98 6.54
N PHE A 249 -6.34 -17.43 5.89
CA PHE A 249 -5.90 -16.89 4.59
C PHE A 249 -6.18 -17.81 3.39
N GLY A 250 -6.74 -19.00 3.63
CA GLY A 250 -6.91 -20.03 2.62
C GLY A 250 -5.63 -20.88 2.42
N PRO A 251 -5.67 -21.88 1.52
CA PRO A 251 -4.61 -22.87 1.38
C PRO A 251 -3.36 -22.37 0.65
N GLU A 252 -3.43 -21.24 -0.06
CA GLU A 252 -2.32 -20.70 -0.84
C GLU A 252 -1.29 -20.01 0.07
N THR A 253 -0.03 -20.43 -0.05
CA THR A 253 1.08 -19.97 0.80
C THR A 253 2.10 -19.11 0.07
N SER A 254 1.80 -18.68 -1.15
CA SER A 254 2.72 -17.87 -1.97
C SER A 254 3.07 -16.55 -1.28
N PRO A 255 4.35 -16.11 -1.25
CA PRO A 255 4.73 -14.78 -0.78
C PRO A 255 3.98 -13.64 -1.47
N LYS A 256 3.53 -13.83 -2.72
CA LYS A 256 2.76 -12.84 -3.50
C LYS A 256 1.39 -12.54 -2.90
N LYS A 257 0.85 -13.47 -2.11
CA LYS A 257 -0.44 -13.31 -1.43
C LYS A 257 -0.34 -12.37 -0.22
N PHE A 258 0.87 -12.07 0.25
CA PHE A 258 1.07 -11.35 1.49
C PHE A 258 1.92 -10.10 1.28
N LYS A 259 1.56 -9.03 1.98
CA LYS A 259 2.28 -7.76 2.01
C LYS A 259 2.46 -7.32 3.45
N LEU A 260 3.51 -6.57 3.72
CA LEU A 260 3.78 -5.98 5.03
C LEU A 260 3.95 -4.48 4.86
N LEU A 261 3.18 -3.66 5.58
CA LEU A 261 3.38 -2.21 5.56
C LEU A 261 4.74 -1.84 6.16
N HIS A 262 5.36 -0.80 5.62
CA HIS A 262 6.65 -0.33 6.09
C HIS A 262 6.49 0.51 7.38
N PRO A 263 7.24 0.22 8.47
CA PRO A 263 7.16 1.01 9.72
C PRO A 263 7.42 2.50 9.53
N GLU A 264 8.28 2.88 8.58
CA GLU A 264 8.51 4.30 8.27
C GLU A 264 7.33 4.95 7.55
N PHE A 265 6.57 4.21 6.74
CA PHE A 265 5.31 4.70 6.19
C PHE A 265 4.28 4.92 7.30
N LEU A 266 4.21 4.01 8.27
CA LEU A 266 3.33 4.17 9.43
C LEU A 266 3.71 5.40 10.27
N LEU A 267 5.01 5.64 10.47
CA LEU A 267 5.48 6.82 11.17
C LEU A 267 5.17 8.11 10.39
N TYR A 268 5.41 8.10 9.09
CA TYR A 268 5.13 9.21 8.19
C TYR A 268 3.65 9.58 8.17
N THR A 269 2.75 8.58 8.07
CA THR A 269 1.30 8.82 8.09
C THR A 269 0.85 9.46 9.40
N ARG A 270 1.37 8.96 10.53
CA ARG A 270 1.15 9.57 11.85
C ARG A 270 1.65 11.01 11.89
N ASP A 271 2.91 11.26 11.56
CA ASP A 271 3.54 12.56 11.81
C ASP A 271 3.06 13.65 10.83
N ARG A 272 2.70 13.29 9.60
CA ARG A 272 2.32 14.28 8.57
C ARG A 272 0.81 14.46 8.42
N PHE A 273 0.03 13.39 8.57
CA PHE A 273 -1.41 13.47 8.34
C PHE A 273 -2.23 13.46 9.63
N LEU A 274 -1.76 12.74 10.65
CA LEU A 274 -2.49 12.53 11.90
C LEU A 274 -1.63 12.81 13.15
N PRO A 275 -1.00 14.00 13.29
CA PRO A 275 -0.24 14.36 14.49
C PRO A 275 -1.18 14.73 15.65
N SER A 276 -1.80 13.71 16.28
CA SER A 276 -2.77 13.91 17.37
C SER A 276 -2.11 14.40 18.66
N GLU A 277 -2.84 15.21 19.43
CA GLU A 277 -2.46 15.63 20.78
C GLU A 277 -2.32 14.46 21.76
N ILE A 278 -2.87 13.27 21.44
CA ILE A 278 -2.64 12.04 22.22
C ILE A 278 -1.14 11.74 22.36
N LEU A 279 -0.32 12.13 21.38
CA LEU A 279 1.14 12.01 21.42
C LEU A 279 1.80 12.77 22.58
N ASN A 280 1.11 13.75 23.15
CA ASN A 280 1.55 14.55 24.30
C ASN A 280 1.03 14.01 25.65
N THR A 281 0.37 12.84 25.65
CA THR A 281 -0.25 12.22 26.84
C THR A 281 0.45 10.93 27.25
N GLU A 282 0.01 10.31 28.36
CA GLU A 282 0.47 8.97 28.77
C GLU A 282 0.17 7.87 27.73
N TYR A 283 -0.82 8.09 26.86
CA TYR A 283 -1.23 7.15 25.82
C TYR A 283 -0.39 7.25 24.52
N ALA A 284 0.62 8.12 24.48
CA ALA A 284 1.44 8.35 23.29
C ALA A 284 2.04 7.06 22.68
N ARG A 285 2.35 6.06 23.52
CA ARG A 285 2.89 4.77 23.07
C ARG A 285 1.85 3.85 22.42
N LEU A 286 0.56 4.07 22.69
CA LEU A 286 -0.55 3.30 22.11
C LEU A 286 -1.09 3.95 20.84
N TYR A 287 -0.84 5.25 20.65
CA TYR A 287 -1.38 6.00 19.54
C TYR A 287 -0.82 5.52 18.21
N MET A 288 -1.73 5.17 17.31
CA MET A 288 -1.48 5.00 15.89
C MET A 288 -2.71 5.37 15.05
N PRO A 289 -2.57 5.69 13.76
CA PRO A 289 -3.73 5.75 12.88
C PRO A 289 -4.51 4.43 12.91
N SER A 290 -5.83 4.50 12.79
CA SER A 290 -6.69 3.32 12.73
C SER A 290 -6.31 2.42 11.56
N THR A 291 -6.61 1.13 11.61
CA THR A 291 -6.40 0.22 10.46
C THR A 291 -7.08 0.75 9.20
N GLY A 292 -8.30 1.30 9.32
CA GLY A 292 -9.01 1.93 8.21
C GLY A 292 -8.23 3.14 7.67
N GLY A 293 -7.75 4.02 8.55
CA GLY A 293 -6.93 5.17 8.17
C GLY A 293 -5.63 4.76 7.48
N LEU A 294 -4.96 3.70 7.94
CA LEU A 294 -3.76 3.15 7.30
C LEU A 294 -4.06 2.57 5.91
N MET A 295 -5.17 1.83 5.73
CA MET A 295 -5.57 1.32 4.41
C MET A 295 -5.94 2.47 3.46
N LEU A 296 -6.65 3.48 3.95
CA LEU A 296 -7.02 4.64 3.16
C LEU A 296 -5.79 5.43 2.72
N LEU A 297 -4.85 5.71 3.63
CA LEU A 297 -3.59 6.37 3.29
C LEU A 297 -2.71 5.50 2.39
N SER A 298 -2.72 4.17 2.53
CA SER A 298 -2.01 3.26 1.61
C SER A 298 -2.59 3.33 0.20
N ALA A 299 -3.92 3.35 0.04
CA ALA A 299 -4.58 3.54 -1.25
C ALA A 299 -4.27 4.92 -1.85
N LEU A 300 -4.25 5.97 -1.03
CA LEU A 300 -3.87 7.33 -1.47
C LEU A 300 -2.42 7.43 -1.95
N HIS A 301 -1.53 6.52 -1.56
CA HIS A 301 -0.13 6.50 -2.03
C HIS A 301 0.11 5.54 -3.19
N SER A 302 -0.87 4.72 -3.56
CA SER A 302 -0.69 3.67 -4.56
C SER A 302 -1.67 3.77 -5.73
N CYS A 303 -2.87 4.30 -5.53
CA CYS A 303 -3.92 4.42 -6.54
C CYS A 303 -3.89 5.79 -7.26
N ASP A 304 -4.57 5.89 -8.40
CA ASP A 304 -4.70 7.14 -9.14
C ASP A 304 -5.99 7.88 -8.79
N GLN A 305 -7.03 7.16 -8.35
CA GLN A 305 -8.26 7.69 -7.77
C GLN A 305 -8.70 6.84 -6.59
N VAL A 306 -9.20 7.49 -5.53
CA VAL A 306 -9.66 6.81 -4.31
C VAL A 306 -11.06 7.28 -3.94
N SER A 307 -11.92 6.32 -3.63
CA SER A 307 -13.23 6.52 -3.03
C SER A 307 -13.28 5.83 -1.66
N ALA A 308 -13.65 6.57 -0.61
CA ALA A 308 -13.76 6.10 0.76
C ALA A 308 -15.23 5.89 1.14
N TYR A 309 -15.55 4.69 1.63
CA TYR A 309 -16.89 4.25 2.03
C TYR A 309 -16.84 3.77 3.48
N GLY A 310 -17.83 4.09 4.32
CA GLY A 310 -17.87 3.56 5.70
C GLY A 310 -16.83 4.16 6.66
N PHE A 311 -16.24 5.30 6.30
CA PHE A 311 -15.37 6.07 7.19
C PHE A 311 -16.18 7.05 8.03
N ILE A 312 -15.62 7.47 9.17
CA ILE A 312 -16.23 8.45 10.05
C ILE A 312 -16.46 9.79 9.32
N THR A 313 -17.65 10.36 9.49
CA THR A 313 -18.10 11.64 8.92
C THR A 313 -18.82 12.46 9.99
N ARG A 314 -19.09 13.76 9.79
CA ARG A 314 -19.86 14.59 10.74
C ARG A 314 -21.16 13.96 11.25
N SER A 315 -21.84 13.19 10.40
CA SER A 315 -23.09 12.49 10.71
C SER A 315 -22.91 11.12 11.37
N TYR A 316 -21.72 10.78 11.88
CA TYR A 316 -21.44 9.43 12.44
C TYR A 316 -22.44 9.04 13.53
N ASN A 317 -22.84 9.99 14.38
CA ASN A 317 -23.78 9.80 15.47
C ASN A 317 -25.21 9.44 15.02
N LEU A 318 -25.55 9.63 13.75
CA LEU A 318 -26.84 9.21 13.19
C LEU A 318 -26.89 7.69 13.01
N TYR A 319 -25.75 7.04 12.79
CA TYR A 319 -25.63 5.63 12.47
C TYR A 319 -25.15 4.80 13.67
N SER A 320 -25.17 3.48 13.53
CA SER A 320 -24.51 2.56 14.47
C SER A 320 -22.99 2.66 14.33
N ASP A 321 -22.24 2.08 15.27
CA ASP A 321 -20.79 1.95 15.16
C ASP A 321 -20.44 1.20 13.85
N HIS A 322 -20.96 -0.01 13.70
CA HIS A 322 -20.73 -0.84 12.50
C HIS A 322 -21.99 -1.04 11.65
N TYR A 323 -21.82 -1.23 10.33
CA TYR A 323 -22.96 -1.41 9.41
C TYR A 323 -23.75 -2.70 9.60
N TYR A 324 -23.17 -3.70 10.27
CA TYR A 324 -23.77 -5.01 10.47
C TYR A 324 -24.51 -5.18 11.80
N GLU A 325 -24.48 -4.16 12.67
CA GLU A 325 -25.13 -4.24 13.97
C GLU A 325 -26.65 -4.13 13.82
N LYS A 326 -27.37 -5.13 14.35
CA LYS A 326 -28.84 -5.17 14.34
C LYS A 326 -29.49 -4.13 15.26
N LYS A 327 -28.76 -3.71 16.29
CA LYS A 327 -29.16 -2.66 17.24
C LYS A 327 -28.10 -1.58 17.23
N LYS A 328 -28.54 -0.33 17.24
CA LYS A 328 -27.64 0.82 17.23
C LYS A 328 -26.68 0.76 18.42
N GLN A 329 -25.39 0.71 18.14
CA GLN A 329 -24.28 0.91 19.08
C GLN A 329 -23.70 2.31 18.89
N THR A 330 -23.13 2.86 19.96
CA THR A 330 -22.41 4.13 19.91
C THR A 330 -20.96 3.86 19.52
N LEU A 331 -20.42 4.68 18.62
CA LEU A 331 -18.99 4.66 18.31
C LEU A 331 -18.19 5.12 19.54
N GLU A 332 -17.34 4.24 20.05
CA GLU A 332 -16.45 4.54 21.17
C GLU A 332 -15.09 5.10 20.69
N PHE A 333 -14.62 6.17 21.34
CA PHE A 333 -13.37 6.85 21.00
C PHE A 333 -12.24 6.40 21.92
N TYR A 334 -11.62 5.27 21.58
CA TYR A 334 -10.47 4.74 22.31
C TYR A 334 -9.19 5.53 22.02
N ALA A 335 -8.36 5.74 23.05
CA ALA A 335 -7.13 6.55 22.98
C ALA A 335 -6.01 5.97 22.07
N ASN A 336 -6.17 4.74 21.57
CA ASN A 336 -5.24 4.18 20.60
C ASN A 336 -5.35 4.84 19.21
N HIS A 337 -6.46 5.54 18.91
CA HIS A 337 -6.70 6.25 17.66
C HIS A 337 -7.36 7.63 17.91
N ASP A 338 -7.20 8.57 16.99
CA ASP A 338 -7.92 9.86 17.01
C ASP A 338 -8.88 9.93 15.83
N LEU A 339 -10.07 9.33 16.01
CA LEU A 339 -11.07 9.24 14.95
C LEU A 339 -11.64 10.61 14.56
N LEU A 340 -11.63 11.60 15.46
CA LEU A 340 -12.06 12.96 15.13
C LEU A 340 -11.03 13.67 14.25
N MET A 341 -9.74 13.46 14.49
CA MET A 341 -8.68 13.93 13.61
C MET A 341 -8.74 13.26 12.24
N GLU A 342 -8.93 11.94 12.21
CA GLU A 342 -9.15 11.19 10.96
C GLU A 342 -10.35 11.74 10.18
N MET A 343 -11.51 11.93 10.83
CA MET A 343 -12.70 12.53 10.22
C MET A 343 -12.38 13.88 9.56
N LYS A 344 -11.69 14.78 10.27
CA LYS A 344 -11.30 16.10 9.74
C LYS A 344 -10.40 15.95 8.51
N LEU A 345 -9.41 15.06 8.56
CA LEU A 345 -8.53 14.79 7.42
C LEU A 345 -9.31 14.30 6.21
N TRP A 346 -10.25 13.36 6.40
CA TRP A 346 -11.04 12.81 5.30
C TRP A 346 -11.88 13.90 4.60
N GLU A 347 -12.51 14.77 5.39
CA GLU A 347 -13.26 15.91 4.86
C GLU A 347 -12.40 16.89 4.08
N MET A 348 -11.19 17.19 4.57
CA MET A 348 -10.30 18.14 3.90
C MET A 348 -9.78 17.58 2.57
N LEU A 349 -9.38 16.31 2.53
CA LEU A 349 -8.97 15.63 1.30
C LEU A 349 -10.13 15.55 0.29
N HIS A 350 -11.36 15.32 0.78
CA HIS A 350 -12.56 15.32 -0.06
C HIS A 350 -12.87 16.70 -0.67
N LYS A 351 -12.85 17.76 0.14
CA LYS A 351 -13.09 19.14 -0.31
C LYS A 351 -12.09 19.60 -1.37
N LYS A 352 -10.87 19.05 -1.33
CA LYS A 352 -9.79 19.34 -2.27
C LYS A 352 -9.80 18.43 -3.49
N GLY A 353 -10.79 17.54 -3.56
CA GLY A 353 -10.93 16.58 -4.65
C GLY A 353 -9.81 15.55 -4.69
N ILE A 354 -8.96 15.41 -3.68
CA ILE A 354 -7.88 14.40 -3.67
C ILE A 354 -8.48 12.99 -3.59
N MET A 355 -9.59 12.84 -2.86
CA MET A 355 -10.41 11.62 -2.85
C MET A 355 -11.90 11.93 -2.82
N LYS A 356 -12.73 10.92 -3.07
CA LYS A 356 -14.17 10.99 -2.85
C LYS A 356 -14.49 10.36 -1.50
N LEU A 357 -15.21 11.06 -0.63
CA LEU A 357 -15.69 10.52 0.64
C LEU A 357 -17.20 10.34 0.53
N TYR A 358 -17.69 9.11 0.73
CA TYR A 358 -19.12 8.85 0.84
C TYR A 358 -19.66 9.49 2.12
N GLN A 359 -20.66 10.35 1.96
CA GLN A 359 -21.34 11.08 3.04
C GLN A 359 -22.85 11.01 2.78
N ARG A 360 -23.64 10.92 3.85
CA ARG A 360 -25.10 11.08 3.83
C ARG A 360 -25.60 11.58 5.19
N GLY A 361 -26.80 12.15 5.21
CA GLY A 361 -27.41 12.71 6.42
C GLY A 361 -26.83 14.05 6.87
N GLN A 362 -26.38 14.90 5.94
CA GLN A 362 -25.81 16.23 6.22
C GLN A 362 -26.76 17.41 5.96
N ASP A 363 -28.05 17.16 5.69
CA ASP A 363 -28.99 18.19 5.21
C ASP A 363 -29.62 19.12 6.28
N ASN A 364 -29.17 19.08 7.55
CA ASN A 364 -29.79 19.91 8.59
C ASN A 364 -29.20 21.32 8.76
N ASP A 365 -28.20 21.74 7.97
CA ASP A 365 -27.56 23.07 8.12
C ASP A 365 -27.91 24.09 7.01
N LYS A 366 -28.88 23.80 6.11
CA LYS A 366 -29.26 24.71 5.01
C LYS A 366 -30.67 25.30 5.04
N GLU A 367 -31.52 24.96 6.01
CA GLU A 367 -32.88 25.52 6.12
C GLU A 367 -33.04 26.65 7.16
N GLY A 368 -31.95 27.13 7.77
CA GLY A 368 -32.00 28.12 8.86
C GLY A 368 -31.61 29.56 8.51
N LYS A 369 -31.56 29.95 7.23
CA LYS A 369 -31.28 31.34 6.82
C LYS A 369 -32.08 31.74 5.59
N THR A 370 -33.33 32.13 5.81
CA THR A 370 -34.10 33.04 4.95
C THR A 370 -34.61 34.17 5.81
#